data_AF-A0A7H9CI38-F1
#
_entry.id   AF-A0A7H9CI38-F1
#
_cell.length_a   1.000
_cell.length_b   1.000
_cell.length_c   1.000
_cell.angle_alpha   90.00
_cell.angle_beta   90.00
_cell.angle_gamma   90.00
#
_symmetry.space_group_name_H-M   'P 1'
#
loop_
_entity.id
_entity.type
_entity.pdbx_description
1 polymer ?
#
loop_
_entity_poly.entity_id
_entity_poly.type
_entity_poly.pdbx_seq_one_letter_code
_entity_poly.pdbx_strand_id
1 'polypeptide(L)'
;MLNKNDFLNLHMQKAPARVFITSLNDEVELRALNISELETFIKLTNDEKTKLDAIFYVVSTCCVNPSFTADELKILNATAFKIIDEIATKILNISQETSAITPR
;
A
#
# COMPACT_ATOMS: atom_id res chain seq x y z
N MET A 1 27.01 9.02 -4.11
CA MET A 1 26.51 8.76 -5.48
C MET A 1 25.77 7.42 -5.42
N LEU A 2 24.46 7.39 -5.65
CA LEU A 2 23.73 6.12 -5.70
C LEU A 2 24.22 5.31 -6.91
N ASN A 3 24.51 4.03 -6.71
CA ASN A 3 25.00 3.16 -7.77
C ASN A 3 23.84 2.84 -8.74
N LYS A 4 24.13 2.67 -10.04
CA LYS A 4 23.12 2.31 -11.05
C LYS A 4 22.33 1.05 -10.69
N ASN A 5 22.95 0.14 -9.93
CA ASN A 5 22.34 -1.09 -9.44
C ASN A 5 21.30 -0.84 -8.32
N ASP A 6 21.48 0.20 -7.50
CA ASP A 6 20.49 0.59 -6.47
C ASP A 6 19.24 1.19 -7.10
N PHE A 7 19.42 1.93 -8.21
CA PHE A 7 18.31 2.48 -8.99
C PHE A 7 17.50 1.36 -9.68
N LEU A 8 18.17 0.34 -10.22
CA LEU A 8 17.52 -0.83 -10.79
C LEU A 8 16.77 -1.65 -9.73
N ASN A 9 17.34 -1.85 -8.54
CA ASN A 9 16.65 -2.52 -7.43
C ASN A 9 15.45 -1.73 -6.88
N LEU A 10 15.46 -0.40 -6.95
CA LEU A 10 14.27 0.43 -6.66
C LEU A 10 13.18 0.31 -7.73
N HIS A 11 13.54 -0.01 -8.97
CA HIS A 11 12.60 -0.13 -10.10
C HIS A 11 12.13 -1.55 -10.38
N MET A 12 12.73 -2.58 -9.77
CA MET A 12 12.16 -3.92 -9.78
C MET A 12 10.93 -3.91 -8.88
N GLN A 13 9.75 -3.70 -9.45
CA GLN A 13 8.49 -4.00 -8.78
C GLN A 13 8.59 -5.43 -8.25
N LYS A 14 8.75 -5.58 -6.93
CA LYS A 14 8.64 -6.90 -6.30
C LYS A 14 7.29 -7.47 -6.71
N ALA A 15 7.29 -8.75 -7.08
CA ALA A 15 6.06 -9.47 -7.33
C ALA A 15 5.11 -9.28 -6.14
N PRO A 16 3.80 -9.22 -6.37
CA PRO A 16 2.84 -9.11 -5.29
C PRO A 16 3.07 -10.21 -4.24
N ALA A 17 2.95 -9.84 -2.97
CA ALA A 17 3.09 -10.71 -1.82
C ALA A 17 1.72 -11.09 -1.28
N ARG A 18 1.55 -12.37 -0.91
CA ARG A 18 0.37 -12.81 -0.16
C ARG A 18 0.56 -12.48 1.31
N VAL A 19 -0.42 -11.82 1.90
CA VAL A 19 -0.39 -11.36 3.28
C VAL A 19 -1.69 -11.73 3.97
N PHE A 20 -1.57 -12.36 5.13
CA PHE A 20 -2.71 -12.66 5.97
C PHE A 20 -3.28 -11.41 6.64
N ILE A 21 -4.60 -11.22 6.53
CA ILE A 21 -5.36 -10.13 7.14
C ILE A 21 -6.20 -10.71 8.26
N THR A 22 -5.84 -10.36 9.49
CA THR A 22 -6.44 -10.90 10.72
C THR A 22 -7.92 -10.57 10.80
N SER A 23 -8.29 -9.33 10.45
CA SER A 23 -9.68 -8.86 10.50
C SER A 23 -10.57 -9.52 9.44
N LEU A 24 -9.98 -10.09 8.38
CA LEU A 24 -10.66 -10.85 7.33
C LEU A 24 -10.59 -12.37 7.56
N ASN A 25 -9.62 -12.82 8.37
CA ASN A 25 -9.24 -14.23 8.53
C ASN A 25 -8.93 -14.92 7.19
N ASP A 26 -8.26 -14.20 6.30
CA ASP A 26 -7.92 -14.68 4.95
C ASP A 26 -6.64 -13.99 4.44
N GLU A 27 -6.08 -14.50 3.34
CA GLU A 27 -4.95 -13.91 2.64
C GLU A 27 -5.40 -12.97 1.52
N VAL A 28 -4.68 -11.87 1.37
CA VAL A 28 -4.83 -10.94 0.25
C VAL A 28 -3.49 -10.77 -0.47
N GLU A 29 -3.54 -10.50 -1.76
CA GLU A 29 -2.38 -10.26 -2.59
C GLU A 29 -2.12 -8.76 -2.71
N LEU A 30 -0.96 -8.31 -2.21
CA LEU A 30 -0.58 -6.91 -2.09
C LEU A 30 0.71 -6.63 -2.85
N ARG A 31 0.81 -5.47 -3.47
CA ARG A 31 2.08 -4.96 -4.01
C ARG A 31 2.55 -3.73 -3.23
N ALA A 32 3.85 -3.47 -3.29
CA ALA A 32 4.40 -2.22 -2.78
C ALA A 32 3.88 -1.01 -3.58
N LEU A 33 3.87 0.15 -2.93
CA LEU A 33 3.75 1.43 -3.62
C LEU A 33 4.99 1.67 -4.46
N ASN A 34 4.79 2.14 -5.69
CA ASN A 34 5.90 2.73 -6.46
C ASN A 34 6.15 4.19 -6.00
N ILE A 35 7.24 4.79 -6.47
CA ILE A 35 7.65 6.14 -6.05
C ILE A 35 6.54 7.18 -6.31
N SER A 36 5.93 7.17 -7.49
CA SER A 36 4.88 8.14 -7.86
C SER A 36 3.60 7.98 -7.04
N GLU A 37 3.26 6.74 -6.67
CA GLU A 37 2.10 6.44 -5.82
C GLU A 37 2.38 6.84 -4.37
N LEU A 38 3.60 6.63 -3.88
CA LEU A 38 4.02 7.07 -2.57
C LEU A 38 3.96 8.59 -2.44
N GLU A 39 4.42 9.34 -3.44
CA GLU A 39 4.31 10.80 -3.48
C GLU A 39 2.84 11.25 -3.44
N THR A 40 1.97 10.55 -4.16
CA THR A 40 0.52 10.84 -4.17
C THR A 40 -0.10 10.55 -2.80
N PHE A 41 0.24 9.42 -2.19
CA PHE A 41 -0.19 9.08 -0.84
C PHE A 41 0.25 10.14 0.19
N ILE A 42 1.52 10.55 0.18
CA ILE A 42 2.04 11.58 1.09
C ILE A 42 1.26 12.89 0.96
N LYS A 43 0.97 13.31 -0.29
CA LYS A 43 0.16 14.51 -0.54
C LYS A 43 -1.24 14.39 0.06
N LEU A 44 -1.90 13.24 -0.11
CA LEU A 44 -3.23 12.98 0.45
C LEU A 44 -3.23 12.89 1.98
N THR A 45 -2.16 12.40 2.60
CA THR A 45 -2.06 12.32 4.07
C THR A 45 -1.77 13.64 4.76
N ASN A 46 -1.12 14.58 4.06
CA ASN A 46 -0.79 15.91 4.61
C ASN A 46 -2.00 16.83 4.73
N ASP A 47 -3.09 16.53 4.03
CA ASP A 47 -4.38 17.22 4.18
C ASP A 47 -5.27 16.40 5.13
N GLU A 48 -5.58 16.97 6.30
CA GLU A 48 -6.40 16.29 7.31
C GLU A 48 -7.79 15.91 6.82
N LYS A 49 -8.32 16.64 5.82
CA LYS A 49 -9.63 16.36 5.25
C LYS A 49 -9.63 15.16 4.32
N THR A 50 -8.47 14.72 3.85
CA THR A 50 -8.32 13.64 2.86
C THR A 50 -7.54 12.43 3.40
N LYS A 51 -7.29 12.35 4.72
CA LYS A 51 -6.63 11.18 5.34
C LYS A 51 -7.33 9.87 5.01
N LEU A 52 -8.67 9.87 4.99
CA LEU A 52 -9.47 8.71 4.61
C LEU A 52 -9.29 8.35 3.12
N ASP A 53 -9.25 9.36 2.26
CA ASP A 53 -9.00 9.19 0.82
C ASP A 53 -7.60 8.64 0.55
N ALA A 54 -6.61 8.99 1.38
CA ALA A 54 -5.26 8.44 1.29
C ALA A 54 -5.23 6.93 1.55
N ILE A 55 -5.98 6.48 2.56
CA ILE A 55 -6.14 5.05 2.89
C ILE A 55 -6.81 4.32 1.72
N PHE A 56 -7.92 4.87 1.21
CA PHE A 56 -8.63 4.27 0.09
C PHE A 56 -7.78 4.20 -1.18
N TYR A 57 -7.05 5.27 -1.47
CA TYR A 57 -6.12 5.34 -2.59
C TYR A 57 -5.09 4.21 -2.54
N VAL A 58 -4.44 4.00 -1.39
CA VAL A 58 -3.42 2.96 -1.24
C VAL A 58 -4.02 1.57 -1.43
N VAL A 59 -5.17 1.29 -0.81
CA VAL A 59 -5.82 -0.02 -0.93
C VAL A 59 -6.27 -0.30 -2.36
N SER A 60 -6.94 0.64 -3.02
CA SER A 60 -7.39 0.45 -4.41
C SER A 60 -6.25 0.32 -5.41
N THR A 61 -5.10 0.94 -5.10
CA THR A 61 -3.93 0.95 -5.99
C THR A 61 -3.08 -0.30 -5.83
N CYS A 62 -2.93 -0.80 -4.60
CA CYS A 62 -1.95 -1.83 -4.25
C CYS A 62 -2.52 -3.19 -3.86
N CYS A 63 -3.84 -3.31 -3.62
CA CYS A 63 -4.48 -4.60 -3.39
C CYS A 63 -4.83 -5.25 -4.74
N VAL A 64 -4.14 -6.34 -5.06
CA VAL A 64 -4.27 -7.05 -6.34
C VAL A 64 -5.42 -8.06 -6.28
N ASN A 65 -5.55 -8.78 -5.17
CA ASN A 65 -6.59 -9.76 -4.97
C ASN A 65 -7.03 -9.85 -3.49
N PRO A 66 -8.30 -9.58 -3.16
CA PRO A 66 -9.33 -9.02 -4.05
C PRO A 66 -8.96 -7.60 -4.49
N SER A 67 -9.32 -7.23 -5.72
CA SER A 67 -9.17 -5.85 -6.19
C SER A 67 -10.34 -5.00 -5.69
N PHE A 68 -10.08 -3.82 -5.16
CA PHE A 68 -11.10 -2.89 -4.69
C PHE A 68 -11.12 -1.61 -5.53
N THR A 69 -12.31 -1.14 -5.88
CA THR A 69 -12.51 0.19 -6.46
C THR A 69 -12.71 1.24 -5.37
N ALA A 70 -12.40 2.50 -5.66
CA ALA A 70 -12.59 3.59 -4.71
C ALA A 70 -14.05 3.75 -4.25
N ASP A 71 -15.02 3.41 -5.11
CA ASP A 71 -16.45 3.51 -4.76
C ASP A 71 -16.92 2.36 -3.88
N GLU A 72 -16.40 1.15 -4.06
CA GLU A 72 -16.63 0.03 -3.13
C GLU A 72 -16.11 0.35 -1.73
N LEU A 73 -14.95 1.03 -1.64
CA LEU A 73 -14.35 1.42 -0.36
C LEU A 73 -15.18 2.50 0.37
N LYS A 74 -15.94 3.34 -0.35
CA LYS A 74 -16.79 4.39 0.26
C LYS A 74 -18.08 3.84 0.88
N ILE A 75 -18.53 2.66 0.48
CA ILE A 75 -19.84 2.09 0.91
C ILE A 75 -19.68 1.26 2.20
N LEU A 76 -18.55 1.37 2.89
CA LEU A 76 -18.16 0.42 3.91
C LEU A 76 -18.67 0.74 5.31
N ASN A 77 -18.87 -0.34 6.07
CA ASN A 77 -19.23 -0.30 7.48
C ASN A 77 -17.99 -0.36 8.39
N ALA A 78 -18.18 -0.19 9.70
CA ALA A 78 -17.09 -0.15 10.68
C ALA A 78 -16.16 -1.39 10.65
N THR A 79 -16.71 -2.58 10.39
CA THR A 79 -15.91 -3.82 10.26
C THR A 79 -15.01 -3.76 9.04
N ALA A 80 -15.53 -3.32 7.90
CA ALA A 80 -14.77 -3.21 6.67
C ALA A 80 -13.72 -2.10 6.73
N PHE A 81 -13.98 -1.00 7.47
CA PHE A 81 -12.96 0.00 7.77
C PHE A 81 -11.74 -0.59 8.49
N LYS A 82 -11.96 -1.47 9.47
CA LYS A 82 -10.87 -2.13 10.19
C LYS A 82 -10.03 -3.03 9.25
N ILE A 83 -10.69 -3.75 8.34
CA ILE A 83 -10.02 -4.58 7.33
C ILE A 83 -9.16 -3.70 6.41
N ILE A 84 -9.69 -2.58 5.93
CA ILE A 84 -8.97 -1.65 5.06
C ILE A 84 -7.75 -1.05 5.75
N ASP A 85 -7.92 -0.58 6.98
CA ASP A 85 -6.84 0.02 7.74
C ASP A 85 -5.69 -0.98 7.97
N GLU A 86 -6.03 -2.25 8.22
CA GLU A 86 -5.06 -3.34 8.30
C GLU A 86 -4.36 -3.56 6.95
N ILE A 87 -5.09 -3.63 5.83
CA ILE A 87 -4.52 -3.79 4.49
C ILE A 87 -3.59 -2.62 4.14
N ALA A 88 -4.02 -1.38 4.37
CA ALA A 88 -3.21 -0.19 4.13
C ALA A 88 -1.91 -0.22 4.92
N THR A 89 -1.98 -0.58 6.21
CA THR A 89 -0.80 -0.73 7.08
C THR A 89 0.17 -1.79 6.53
N LYS A 90 -0.34 -2.94 6.08
CA LYS A 90 0.50 -3.99 5.47
C LYS A 90 1.19 -3.50 4.20
N ILE A 91 0.48 -2.76 3.32
CA ILE A 91 1.06 -2.19 2.10
C ILE A 91 2.20 -1.22 2.44
N LEU A 92 2.02 -0.36 3.44
CA LEU A 92 3.06 0.58 3.87
C LEU A 92 4.28 -0.15 4.43
N ASN A 93 4.10 -1.20 5.22
CA ASN A 93 5.21 -2.01 5.75
C ASN A 93 6.00 -2.69 4.61
N ILE A 94 5.33 -3.31 3.64
CA ILE A 94 5.98 -3.91 2.46
C ILE A 94 6.80 -2.84 1.72
N SER A 95 6.25 -1.63 1.58
CA SER A 95 6.89 -0.52 0.88
C SER A 95 8.13 0.02 1.63
N GLN A 96 8.13 -0.02 2.96
CA GLN A 96 9.29 0.36 3.80
C GLN A 96 10.40 -0.69 3.80
N GLU A 97 10.06 -1.98 3.81
CA GLU A 97 11.03 -3.08 3.74
C GLU A 97 11.81 -3.08 2.41
N THR A 98 11.21 -2.62 1.31
CA THR A 98 11.91 -2.37 0.05
C THR A 98 12.91 -1.21 0.11
N SER A 99 12.71 -0.25 1.01
CA SER A 99 13.61 0.92 1.16
C SER A 99 14.81 0.63 2.08
N ALA A 100 14.75 -0.42 2.89
CA ALA A 100 15.78 -0.78 3.87
C ALA A 100 16.94 -1.63 3.31
N ILE A 101 16.89 -2.04 2.04
CA ILE A 101 17.94 -2.84 1.39
C ILE A 101 18.93 -1.95 0.62
N THR A 102 19.36 -0.84 1.22
CA THR A 102 20.62 -0.18 0.86
C THR A 102 21.64 -0.50 1.95
N PRO A 103 22.63 -1.37 1.71
CA PRO A 103 23.73 -1.54 2.66
C PRO A 103 24.52 -0.23 2.72
N ARG A 104 24.82 0.22 3.94
CA ARG A 104 25.79 1.29 4.22
C ARG A 104 27.17 0.94 3.70
#